data_AF-A0A6G6K3X3-F1
#
_entry.id   AF-A0A6G6K3X3-F1
#
_cell.length_a   1.000
_cell.length_b   1.000
_cell.length_c   1.000
_cell.angle_alpha   90.00
_cell.angle_beta   90.00
_cell.angle_gamma   90.00
#
_symmetry.space_group_name_H-M   'P 1'
#
loop_
_entity.id
_entity.type
_entity.pdbx_description
1 polymer ?
#
loop_
_entity_poly.entity_id
_entity_poly.type
_entity_poly.pdbx_seq_one_letter_code
_entity_poly.pdbx_strand_id
1 'polypeptide(L)'
;MFAAGAALVLAGCGQEAAKEDEHKKKSAKVTAGATASKEVTGEFIVIERTETPNPKTSDYADCLYTAKLQVVAVDGGLDGKEETSTAGTTDDNKEPHIILAAMPAFLNRKLQAGQELAVGDRFRARWIAFDEAPEKFRKMQTADKFGDYLLEYCLVTEAKLVRRGAPITAAAAKGAQEKMPEIPQERFIRAEGAGVYAERRKARMSRELARMKSELDANGGSWEAWMKKLEPYQEELETRAKEAGGTLKQDQHVFARLGLQCYFDLTQDDPQVGPLAALRLLNAELQRHGIDLVVVPFPNKEDVNAHKFLGNHPDAPTELNPCRIRCLMRMLEHDIEVIDLVPALRAGLGAHPFVYYDNRDTHPADGGIQIAANEAAKVLADYDLLPANHTLLPTETTEFVIEKDMEYFTKGARYPAHRVLFPADAKSHRAVLLQGDSFLSVPTNYVANATIADHIGRHLGYRPDKLVREAGANLILQDLARLPKSELEGRKVLFFVFGPTRLRSPHSPLMSPELHWHLALLPE
;
A
#
# COMPACT_ATOMS: atom_id res chain seq x y z
N MET A 1 17.33 68.81 24.14
CA MET A 1 16.22 68.61 23.17
C MET A 1 16.53 67.31 22.42
N PHE A 2 16.30 66.16 23.07
CA PHE A 2 15.15 65.24 22.87
C PHE A 2 15.02 64.81 21.39
N ALA A 3 15.45 63.63 20.91
CA ALA A 3 15.36 62.23 21.39
C ALA A 3 13.91 61.71 21.50
N ALA A 4 13.48 60.96 20.48
CA ALA A 4 12.38 59.99 20.48
C ALA A 4 12.64 59.05 19.27
N GLY A 5 12.70 57.72 19.38
CA GLY A 5 12.13 56.81 20.36
C GLY A 5 10.86 56.18 19.78
N ALA A 6 10.99 55.30 18.77
CA ALA A 6 9.89 54.50 18.25
C ALA A 6 10.14 53.03 18.59
N ALA A 7 9.34 52.53 19.51
CA ALA A 7 9.36 51.17 20.03
C ALA A 7 8.76 50.19 19.01
N LEU A 8 9.47 49.07 18.83
CA LEU A 8 9.05 47.92 18.04
C LEU A 8 8.12 47.06 18.92
N VAL A 9 6.86 46.92 18.53
CA VAL A 9 5.91 45.99 19.14
C VAL A 9 6.09 44.63 18.47
N LEU A 10 6.75 43.71 19.17
CA LEU A 10 6.77 42.28 18.83
C LEU A 10 5.49 41.65 19.38
N ALA A 11 4.53 41.38 18.50
CA ALA A 11 3.41 40.51 18.80
C ALA A 11 3.86 39.05 18.61
N GLY A 12 3.88 38.30 19.71
CA GLY A 12 4.18 36.87 19.73
C GLY A 12 3.03 36.05 19.17
N CYS A 13 3.34 35.15 18.25
CA CYS A 13 2.51 33.98 17.96
C CYS A 13 3.05 32.82 18.80
N GLY A 14 2.18 32.30 19.66
CA GLY A 14 2.47 31.32 20.69
C GLY A 14 2.83 29.94 20.14
N GLN A 15 3.74 29.31 20.87
CA GLN A 15 3.85 27.87 20.98
C GLN A 15 2.71 27.38 21.89
N GLU A 16 1.76 26.62 21.37
CA GLU A 16 0.94 25.71 22.18
C GLU A 16 1.24 24.28 21.73
N ALA A 17 2.23 23.70 22.39
CA ALA A 17 2.46 22.27 22.40
C ALA A 17 2.02 21.72 23.77
N ALA A 18 1.25 20.63 23.71
CA ALA A 18 1.03 19.64 24.76
C ALA A 18 0.40 20.13 26.07
N LYS A 19 -0.93 19.96 26.20
CA LYS A 19 -1.62 19.66 27.47
C LYS A 19 -3.05 19.14 27.22
N GLU A 20 -3.16 17.87 26.87
CA GLU A 20 -4.32 16.98 27.06
C GLU A 20 -3.68 15.59 27.18
N ASP A 21 -3.64 14.92 28.33
CA ASP A 21 -4.77 14.20 28.91
C ASP A 21 -4.46 13.86 30.38
N GLU A 22 -5.21 14.44 31.33
CA GLU A 22 -5.18 14.00 32.73
C GLU A 22 -6.61 13.93 33.29
N HIS A 23 -7.53 13.23 32.60
CA HIS A 23 -8.80 12.82 33.20
C HIS A 23 -9.48 11.69 32.42
N LYS A 24 -9.21 10.43 32.80
CA LYS A 24 -10.17 9.30 32.78
C LYS A 24 -9.56 8.02 33.39
N LYS A 25 -9.46 7.97 34.72
CA LYS A 25 -9.40 6.72 35.48
C LYS A 25 -10.82 6.28 35.84
N LYS A 26 -11.43 5.47 34.98
CA LYS A 26 -12.45 4.46 35.34
C LYS A 26 -12.44 3.42 34.22
N SER A 27 -11.59 2.41 34.36
CA SER A 27 -11.54 1.29 33.43
C SER A 27 -12.77 0.40 33.63
N ALA A 28 -13.54 0.22 32.57
CA ALA A 28 -14.40 -0.93 32.42
C ALA A 28 -13.49 -2.14 32.18
N LYS A 29 -13.52 -3.10 33.11
CA LYS A 29 -12.76 -4.35 33.04
C LYS A 29 -13.43 -5.25 31.99
N VAL A 30 -13.08 -5.08 30.72
CA VAL A 30 -13.37 -6.05 29.67
C VAL A 30 -12.34 -7.16 29.80
N THR A 31 -12.69 -8.25 30.49
CA THR A 31 -11.91 -9.48 30.50
C THR A 31 -12.13 -10.24 29.19
N ALA A 32 -11.47 -9.80 28.13
CA ALA A 32 -11.09 -10.71 27.05
C ALA A 32 -9.90 -11.52 27.59
N GLY A 33 -10.00 -12.85 27.56
CA GLY A 33 -8.91 -13.73 27.97
C GLY A 33 -7.74 -13.59 27.00
N ALA A 34 -6.86 -12.62 27.26
CA ALA A 34 -5.57 -12.55 26.58
C ALA A 34 -4.76 -13.76 27.07
N THR A 35 -4.65 -14.78 26.23
CA THR A 35 -3.59 -15.77 26.33
C THR A 35 -2.28 -14.97 26.38
N ALA A 36 -1.54 -15.08 27.47
CA ALA A 36 -0.26 -14.38 27.60
C ALA A 36 0.63 -14.86 26.46
N SER A 37 1.09 -13.93 25.60
CA SER A 37 2.02 -14.23 24.51
C SER A 37 3.23 -14.96 25.10
N LYS A 38 3.59 -16.12 24.53
CA LYS A 38 4.67 -16.94 25.06
C LYS A 38 6.00 -16.35 24.57
N GLU A 39 6.60 -15.50 25.39
CA GLU A 39 7.94 -14.99 25.10
C GLU A 39 8.97 -16.12 25.16
N VAL A 40 9.78 -16.22 24.12
CA VAL A 40 10.84 -17.22 23.95
C VAL A 40 12.19 -16.51 24.06
N THR A 41 13.18 -17.18 24.66
CA THR A 41 14.56 -16.69 24.74
C THR A 41 15.49 -17.66 24.04
N GLY A 42 16.53 -17.15 23.40
CA GLY A 42 17.47 -17.97 22.63
C GLY A 42 18.62 -17.17 22.06
N GLU A 43 19.51 -17.88 21.36
CA GLU A 43 20.69 -17.33 20.71
C GLU A 43 20.61 -17.44 19.20
N PHE A 44 21.11 -16.39 18.54
CA PHE A 44 21.01 -16.21 17.11
C PHE A 44 22.29 -15.71 16.50
N ILE A 45 22.43 -15.91 15.19
CA ILE A 45 23.43 -15.26 14.35
C ILE A 45 22.71 -14.41 13.31
N VAL A 46 23.12 -13.15 13.14
CA VAL A 46 22.61 -12.29 12.06
C VAL A 46 23.17 -12.76 10.72
N ILE A 47 22.32 -13.27 9.83
CA ILE A 47 22.70 -13.68 8.48
C ILE A 47 22.64 -12.51 7.52
N GLU A 48 21.55 -11.76 7.59
CA GLU A 48 21.31 -10.58 6.76
C GLU A 48 20.42 -9.61 7.52
N ARG A 49 20.50 -8.31 7.20
CA ARG A 49 19.57 -7.30 7.72
C ARG A 49 19.31 -6.23 6.69
N THR A 50 18.17 -5.56 6.86
CA THR A 50 17.82 -4.39 6.07
C THR A 50 18.58 -3.15 6.54
N GLU A 51 18.78 -2.22 5.62
CA GLU A 51 19.25 -0.89 5.95
C GLU A 51 18.14 -0.13 6.68
N THR A 52 18.53 0.62 7.70
CA THR A 52 17.60 1.41 8.50
C THR A 52 17.62 2.86 8.04
N PRO A 53 16.47 3.52 7.90
CA PRO A 53 16.42 4.95 7.60
C PRO A 53 17.03 5.76 8.74
N ASN A 54 17.48 6.98 8.44
CA ASN A 54 18.04 7.87 9.45
C ASN A 54 16.91 8.40 10.38
N PRO A 55 16.98 8.18 11.70
CA PRO A 55 15.93 8.59 12.64
C PRO A 55 15.72 10.11 12.70
N LYS A 56 16.70 10.92 12.28
CA LYS A 56 16.60 12.39 12.29
C LYS A 56 15.84 12.94 11.09
N THR A 57 15.84 12.22 9.97
CA THR A 57 15.27 12.67 8.70
C THR A 57 14.07 11.83 8.25
N SER A 58 13.82 10.69 8.91
CA SER A 58 12.64 9.88 8.65
C SER A 58 11.34 10.64 8.95
N ASP A 59 10.32 10.42 8.13
CA ASP A 59 8.99 11.02 8.30
C ASP A 59 8.20 10.42 9.48
N TYR A 60 8.68 9.30 10.03
CA TYR A 60 8.08 8.61 11.16
C TYR A 60 9.02 8.59 12.37
N ALA A 61 8.43 8.54 13.56
CA ALA A 61 9.16 8.56 14.83
C ALA A 61 9.65 7.17 15.27
N ASP A 62 9.00 6.11 14.80
CA ASP A 62 9.26 4.72 15.19
C ASP A 62 9.45 3.86 13.95
N CYS A 63 10.45 2.96 13.97
CA CYS A 63 10.77 2.09 12.85
C CYS A 63 11.27 0.73 13.35
N LEU A 64 10.76 -0.34 12.73
CA LEU A 64 11.37 -1.67 12.77
C LEU A 64 12.29 -1.86 11.56
N TYR A 65 13.20 -2.82 11.64
CA TYR A 65 13.96 -3.33 10.51
C TYR A 65 13.90 -4.85 10.54
N THR A 66 13.94 -5.48 9.37
CA THR A 66 13.95 -6.94 9.31
C THR A 66 15.38 -7.46 9.33
N ALA A 67 15.59 -8.59 9.99
CA ALA A 67 16.81 -9.40 9.91
C ALA A 67 16.49 -10.87 9.62
N LYS A 68 17.32 -11.53 8.80
CA LYS A 68 17.38 -12.99 8.71
C LYS A 68 18.30 -13.50 9.81
N LEU A 69 17.77 -14.35 10.68
CA LEU A 69 18.50 -14.87 11.82
C LEU A 69 18.61 -16.39 11.70
N GLN A 70 19.82 -16.91 11.92
CA GLN A 70 20.00 -18.34 12.15
C GLN A 70 19.79 -18.63 13.64
N VAL A 71 18.92 -19.58 13.94
CA VAL A 71 18.66 -20.06 15.31
C VAL A 71 19.83 -20.96 15.75
N VAL A 72 20.50 -20.58 16.83
CA VAL A 72 21.60 -21.37 17.42
C VAL A 72 21.10 -22.21 18.58
N ALA A 73 20.32 -21.62 19.47
CA ALA A 73 19.76 -22.33 20.62
C ALA A 73 18.47 -21.63 21.06
N VAL A 74 17.51 -22.39 21.55
CA VAL A 74 16.28 -21.87 22.15
C VAL A 74 16.18 -22.40 23.56
N ASP A 75 16.06 -21.51 24.55
CA ASP A 75 15.90 -21.91 25.95
C ASP A 75 14.60 -22.71 26.10
N GLY A 76 14.71 -23.96 26.56
CA GLY A 76 13.57 -24.86 26.68
C GLY A 76 13.11 -25.48 25.35
N GLY A 77 13.78 -25.20 24.23
CA GLY A 77 13.43 -25.76 22.91
C GLY A 77 12.20 -25.13 22.25
N LEU A 78 12.12 -25.25 20.92
CA LEU A 78 10.96 -24.77 20.15
C LEU A 78 9.65 -25.50 20.56
N ASP A 79 9.75 -26.79 20.92
CA ASP A 79 8.62 -27.64 21.36
C ASP A 79 8.69 -28.09 22.83
N GLY A 80 9.52 -27.47 23.68
CA GLY A 80 9.78 -27.99 25.04
C GLY A 80 10.86 -29.08 25.10
N LYS A 81 11.56 -29.35 23.99
CA LYS A 81 12.74 -30.23 23.91
C LYS A 81 13.95 -29.39 23.58
N GLU A 82 14.95 -29.33 24.47
CA GLU A 82 16.20 -28.59 24.24
C GLU A 82 16.79 -28.92 22.86
N GLU A 83 16.68 -27.99 21.92
CA GLU A 83 17.43 -28.04 20.67
C GLU A 83 18.74 -27.28 20.90
N THR A 84 19.77 -28.02 21.31
CA THR A 84 21.15 -27.57 21.13
C THR A 84 21.53 -27.81 19.69
N SER A 85 21.41 -26.79 18.83
CA SER A 85 22.20 -26.76 17.61
C SER A 85 23.65 -26.58 18.08
N THR A 86 24.39 -27.69 18.08
CA THR A 86 25.80 -27.70 18.42
C THR A 86 26.54 -26.98 17.30
N ALA A 87 26.63 -25.66 17.43
CA ALA A 87 27.49 -24.81 16.61
C ALA A 87 28.94 -25.31 16.74
N GLY A 88 29.31 -26.30 15.92
CA GLY A 88 30.61 -26.95 15.94
C GLY A 88 30.63 -28.47 15.68
N THR A 89 29.49 -29.18 15.72
CA THR A 89 29.45 -30.57 15.23
C THR A 89 28.68 -30.63 13.93
N THR A 90 29.44 -30.82 12.86
CA THR A 90 29.02 -31.19 11.51
C THR A 90 28.25 -32.50 11.53
N ASP A 91 27.01 -32.50 12.00
CA ASP A 91 26.04 -33.37 11.35
C ASP A 91 25.75 -32.68 10.02
N ASP A 92 26.61 -32.93 9.02
CA ASP A 92 26.73 -32.20 7.74
C ASP A 92 25.41 -32.14 6.93
N ASN A 93 24.35 -32.79 7.41
CA ASN A 93 23.08 -32.93 6.74
C ASN A 93 21.91 -32.16 7.36
N LYS A 94 22.03 -31.54 8.56
CA LYS A 94 20.90 -30.75 9.11
C LYS A 94 20.99 -29.30 8.62
N GLU A 95 20.03 -28.90 7.80
CA GLU A 95 19.91 -27.53 7.32
C GLU A 95 19.71 -26.55 8.50
N PRO A 96 20.33 -25.35 8.46
CA PRO A 96 20.19 -24.36 9.52
C PRO A 96 18.75 -23.85 9.60
N HIS A 97 18.20 -23.77 10.81
CA HIS A 97 16.89 -23.16 11.01
C HIS A 97 17.03 -21.62 10.93
N ILE A 98 16.42 -21.02 9.91
CA ILE A 98 16.43 -19.58 9.66
C ILE A 98 15.04 -19.01 9.95
N ILE A 99 14.99 -17.85 10.59
CA ILE A 99 13.76 -17.08 10.83
C ILE A 99 13.91 -15.64 10.34
N LEU A 100 12.79 -14.96 10.13
CA LEU A 100 12.75 -13.51 10.00
C LEU A 100 12.43 -12.86 11.35
N ALA A 101 13.15 -11.79 11.65
CA ALA A 101 12.96 -11.01 12.87
C ALA A 101 12.69 -9.55 12.54
N ALA A 102 11.56 -9.03 12.99
CA ALA A 102 11.34 -7.61 13.14
C ALA A 102 12.09 -7.12 14.37
N MET A 103 13.02 -6.19 14.18
CA MET A 103 13.87 -5.66 15.23
C MET A 103 13.65 -4.16 15.34
N PRO A 104 13.50 -3.58 16.55
CA PRO A 104 13.41 -2.14 16.69
C PRO A 104 14.66 -1.45 16.14
N ALA A 105 14.50 -0.58 15.14
CA ALA A 105 15.59 0.26 14.62
C ALA A 105 15.73 1.51 15.49
N PHE A 106 14.63 2.25 15.61
CA PHE A 106 14.52 3.41 16.47
C PHE A 106 13.09 3.58 17.00
N LEU A 107 12.97 4.10 18.22
CA LEU A 107 11.70 4.47 18.84
C LEU A 107 11.81 5.91 19.34
N ASN A 108 10.83 6.74 19.06
CA ASN A 108 10.84 8.18 19.29
C ASN A 108 12.13 8.84 18.76
N ARG A 109 12.54 8.45 17.55
CA ARG A 109 13.78 8.87 16.87
C ARG A 109 15.07 8.54 17.64
N LYS A 110 15.02 7.63 18.61
CA LYS A 110 16.19 7.13 19.36
C LYS A 110 16.53 5.73 18.89
N LEU A 111 17.77 5.52 18.46
CA LEU A 111 18.28 4.20 18.07
C LEU A 111 18.12 3.20 19.21
N GLN A 112 17.79 1.96 18.87
CA GLN A 112 17.62 0.86 19.81
C GLN A 112 18.84 -0.07 19.78
N ALA A 113 19.09 -0.80 20.87
CA ALA A 113 20.29 -1.62 21.03
C ALA A 113 20.47 -2.67 19.93
N GLY A 114 19.37 -3.23 19.40
CA GLY A 114 19.42 -4.19 18.29
C GLY A 114 20.04 -3.60 17.01
N GLN A 115 19.92 -2.29 16.80
CA GLN A 115 20.42 -1.62 15.60
C GLN A 115 21.94 -1.72 15.45
N GLU A 116 22.69 -1.95 16.53
CA GLU A 116 24.16 -2.09 16.49
C GLU A 116 24.63 -3.48 16.03
N LEU A 117 23.74 -4.45 15.84
CA LEU A 117 24.09 -5.81 15.42
C LEU A 117 24.50 -5.86 13.95
N ALA A 118 25.72 -6.32 13.68
CA ALA A 118 26.24 -6.51 12.34
C ALA A 118 25.99 -7.94 11.84
N VAL A 119 26.06 -8.13 10.52
CA VAL A 119 26.06 -9.48 9.92
C VAL A 119 27.21 -10.30 10.50
N GLY A 120 26.89 -11.52 10.94
CA GLY A 120 27.79 -12.44 11.65
C GLY A 120 27.72 -12.36 13.16
N ASP A 121 27.18 -11.28 13.74
CA ASP A 121 27.09 -11.15 15.19
C ASP A 121 26.22 -12.24 15.80
N ARG A 122 26.74 -12.84 16.88
CA ARG A 122 25.98 -13.74 17.75
C ARG A 122 25.40 -12.96 18.90
N PHE A 123 24.11 -13.11 19.13
CA PHE A 123 23.40 -12.40 20.19
C PHE A 123 22.35 -13.29 20.83
N ARG A 124 22.01 -12.96 22.08
CA ARG A 124 20.89 -13.56 22.80
C ARG A 124 19.72 -12.60 22.72
N ALA A 125 18.53 -13.11 22.46
CA ALA A 125 17.34 -12.28 22.34
C ALA A 125 16.13 -12.92 22.98
N ARG A 126 15.19 -12.04 23.34
CA ARG A 126 13.80 -12.41 23.63
C ARG A 126 12.96 -12.09 22.41
N TRP A 127 12.06 -12.99 22.04
CA TRP A 127 11.15 -12.78 20.94
C TRP A 127 9.77 -13.37 21.21
N ILE A 128 8.82 -12.91 20.41
CA ILE A 128 7.46 -13.42 20.33
C ILE A 128 7.11 -13.62 18.85
N ALA A 129 6.20 -14.54 18.55
CA ALA A 129 5.63 -14.65 17.22
C ALA A 129 5.04 -13.29 16.82
N PHE A 130 5.27 -12.86 15.59
CA PHE A 130 4.95 -11.48 15.20
C PHE A 130 3.44 -11.22 15.18
N ASP A 131 2.63 -12.25 14.94
CA ASP A 131 1.17 -12.20 15.01
C ASP A 131 0.65 -12.01 16.45
N GLU A 132 1.38 -12.52 17.45
CA GLU A 132 1.15 -12.27 18.88
C GLU A 132 1.72 -10.93 19.37
N ALA A 133 2.47 -10.21 18.54
CA ALA A 133 3.11 -8.98 18.95
C ALA A 133 2.11 -7.86 19.30
N PRO A 134 2.48 -6.95 20.23
CA PRO A 134 1.66 -5.79 20.53
C PRO A 134 1.30 -5.02 19.26
N GLU A 135 0.03 -4.61 19.14
CA GLU A 135 -0.51 -3.97 17.95
C GLU A 135 0.33 -2.79 17.45
N LYS A 136 0.90 -2.01 18.37
CA LYS A 136 1.79 -0.88 18.04
C LYS A 136 3.00 -1.29 17.18
N PHE A 137 3.53 -2.50 17.36
CA PHE A 137 4.66 -3.02 16.59
C PHE A 137 4.20 -3.65 15.27
N ARG A 138 3.07 -4.37 15.28
CA ARG A 138 2.46 -4.91 14.05
C ARG A 138 2.09 -3.82 13.03
N LYS A 139 1.73 -2.64 13.53
CA LYS A 139 1.40 -1.45 12.72
C LYS A 139 2.57 -0.48 12.52
N MET A 140 3.75 -0.79 13.06
CA MET A 140 4.92 0.08 12.96
C MET A 140 5.50 0.01 11.55
N GLN A 141 6.01 1.13 11.05
CA GLN A 141 6.74 1.15 9.80
C GLN A 141 7.95 0.21 9.90
N THR A 142 8.09 -0.70 8.94
CA THR A 142 9.19 -1.66 8.91
C THR A 142 10.04 -1.44 7.67
N ALA A 143 11.33 -1.20 7.87
CA ALA A 143 12.34 -1.22 6.82
C ALA A 143 12.60 -2.67 6.45
N ASP A 144 12.00 -3.10 5.35
CA ASP A 144 12.03 -4.49 4.91
C ASP A 144 12.36 -4.63 3.43
N LYS A 145 13.22 -5.60 3.12
CA LYS A 145 13.70 -5.93 1.77
C LYS A 145 13.59 -7.43 1.49
N PHE A 146 13.17 -8.23 2.48
CA PHE A 146 13.21 -9.67 2.34
C PHE A 146 11.97 -10.21 1.65
N GLY A 147 12.22 -11.08 0.67
CA GLY A 147 11.21 -11.81 -0.06
C GLY A 147 10.72 -13.08 0.64
N ASP A 148 11.24 -13.39 1.82
CA ASP A 148 11.16 -14.72 2.44
C ASP A 148 9.97 -14.84 3.40
N TYR A 149 8.77 -14.61 2.89
CA TYR A 149 7.51 -14.59 3.66
C TYR A 149 7.12 -15.94 4.30
N LEU A 150 7.81 -17.03 3.98
CA LEU A 150 7.53 -18.37 4.55
C LEU A 150 8.37 -18.69 5.76
N LEU A 151 9.41 -17.90 6.02
CA LEU A 151 10.15 -18.01 7.26
C LEU A 151 9.25 -17.56 8.41
N GLU A 152 9.39 -18.23 9.56
CA GLU A 152 8.75 -17.79 10.80
C GLU A 152 9.10 -16.32 11.04
N TYR A 153 8.08 -15.49 11.29
CA TYR A 153 8.26 -14.07 11.53
C TYR A 153 8.04 -13.75 13.00
N CYS A 154 9.06 -13.21 13.65
CA CYS A 154 9.03 -12.88 15.07
C CYS A 154 9.33 -11.39 15.31
N LEU A 155 8.85 -10.85 16.44
CA LEU A 155 9.31 -9.57 16.98
C LEU A 155 10.39 -9.83 18.03
N VAL A 156 11.58 -9.29 17.82
CA VAL A 156 12.63 -9.28 18.85
C VAL A 156 12.40 -8.11 19.80
N THR A 157 12.01 -8.42 21.03
CA THR A 157 11.70 -7.43 22.08
C THR A 157 12.97 -6.93 22.76
N GLU A 158 13.97 -7.79 22.88
CA GLU A 158 15.27 -7.47 23.46
C GLU A 158 16.39 -8.24 22.76
N ALA A 159 17.53 -7.58 22.58
CA ALA A 159 18.72 -8.19 22.01
C ALA A 159 19.96 -7.78 22.81
N LYS A 160 20.79 -8.76 23.15
CA LYS A 160 22.06 -8.58 23.83
C LYS A 160 23.15 -9.30 23.04
N LEU A 161 24.11 -8.52 22.53
CA LEU A 161 25.28 -9.07 21.85
C LEU A 161 26.02 -10.04 22.77
N VAL A 162 26.28 -11.24 22.27
CA VAL A 162 27.07 -12.28 22.95
C VAL A 162 28.50 -12.24 22.43
N ARG A 163 28.67 -12.18 21.10
CA ARG A 163 29.97 -12.18 20.45
C ARG A 163 29.90 -11.48 19.10
N ARG A 164 30.88 -10.61 18.81
CA ARG A 164 31.05 -10.04 17.46
C ARG A 164 31.47 -11.13 16.48
N GLY A 165 30.77 -11.21 15.36
CA GLY A 165 31.07 -12.16 14.30
C GLY A 165 32.17 -11.67 13.37
N ALA A 166 32.85 -12.61 12.73
CA ALA A 166 33.43 -12.29 11.43
C ALA A 166 32.29 -12.11 10.43
N PRO A 167 32.42 -11.20 9.44
CA PRO A 167 31.43 -11.09 8.38
C PRO A 167 31.22 -12.46 7.73
N ILE A 168 29.96 -12.90 7.68
CA ILE A 168 29.61 -14.14 6.97
C ILE A 168 29.93 -13.88 5.49
N THR A 169 30.64 -14.82 4.85
CA THR A 169 30.95 -14.67 3.42
C THR A 169 29.66 -14.66 2.63
N ALA A 170 29.59 -13.87 1.57
CA ALA A 170 28.42 -13.83 0.69
C ALA A 170 28.02 -15.22 0.17
N ALA A 171 28.97 -16.16 0.06
CA ALA A 171 28.71 -17.55 -0.31
C ALA A 171 27.90 -18.33 0.75
N ALA A 172 28.19 -18.14 2.05
CA ALA A 172 27.42 -18.77 3.13
C ALA A 172 26.03 -18.13 3.28
N ALA A 173 25.90 -16.82 3.05
CA ALA A 173 24.60 -16.16 2.97
C ALA A 173 23.77 -16.62 1.75
N LYS A 174 24.43 -16.90 0.62
CA LYS A 174 23.80 -17.37 -0.62
C LYS A 174 23.32 -18.82 -0.55
N GLY A 175 23.96 -19.66 0.28
CA GLY A 175 23.44 -21.00 0.59
C GLY A 175 22.15 -20.98 1.41
N ALA A 176 21.89 -19.88 2.14
CA ALA A 176 20.66 -19.66 2.91
C ALA A 176 19.61 -18.81 2.17
N GLN A 177 19.91 -18.34 0.94
CA GLN A 177 18.86 -17.92 0.02
C GLN A 177 18.22 -19.20 -0.51
N GLU A 178 17.28 -19.75 0.28
CA GLU A 178 16.40 -20.80 -0.21
C GLU A 178 15.84 -20.37 -1.56
N LYS A 179 15.77 -21.32 -2.50
CA LYS A 179 14.88 -21.14 -3.64
C LYS A 179 13.52 -20.83 -3.05
N MET A 180 13.01 -19.62 -3.30
CA MET A 180 11.65 -19.24 -2.94
C MET A 180 10.75 -20.42 -3.33
N PRO A 181 10.11 -21.08 -2.36
CA PRO A 181 9.51 -22.37 -2.64
C PRO A 181 8.43 -22.15 -3.68
N GLU A 182 8.37 -23.12 -4.58
CA GLU A 182 7.47 -23.07 -5.71
C GLU A 182 6.04 -23.06 -5.16
N ILE A 183 5.33 -21.97 -5.41
CA ILE A 183 3.93 -21.88 -5.02
C ILE A 183 3.15 -22.83 -5.95
N PRO A 184 2.43 -23.81 -5.40
CA PRO A 184 1.68 -24.76 -6.21
C PRO A 184 0.69 -24.03 -7.14
N GLN A 185 0.55 -24.50 -8.38
CA GLN A 185 -0.28 -23.81 -9.39
C GLN A 185 -1.75 -23.68 -8.99
N GLU A 186 -2.27 -24.64 -8.20
CA GLU A 186 -3.60 -24.60 -7.62
C GLU A 186 -3.81 -23.42 -6.66
N ARG A 187 -2.74 -22.87 -6.06
CA ARG A 187 -2.85 -21.68 -5.19
C ARG A 187 -3.24 -20.43 -5.97
N PHE A 188 -2.97 -20.36 -7.28
CA PHE A 188 -3.36 -19.26 -8.17
C PHE A 188 -4.78 -19.36 -8.72
N ILE A 189 -5.48 -20.46 -8.43
CA ILE A 189 -6.83 -20.71 -8.95
C ILE A 189 -7.83 -20.38 -7.85
N ARG A 190 -8.70 -19.41 -8.14
CA ARG A 190 -9.87 -19.11 -7.32
C ARG A 190 -10.93 -20.18 -7.53
N ALA A 191 -11.51 -20.71 -6.46
CA ALA A 191 -12.55 -21.73 -6.59
C ALA A 191 -13.85 -21.13 -7.16
N GLU A 192 -14.47 -21.84 -8.12
CA GLU A 192 -15.71 -21.40 -8.76
C GLU A 192 -16.88 -21.31 -7.76
N GLY A 193 -17.77 -20.33 -7.94
CA GLY A 193 -19.03 -20.22 -7.21
C GLY A 193 -18.90 -19.95 -5.70
N ALA A 194 -17.69 -19.66 -5.21
CA ALA A 194 -17.47 -19.45 -3.79
C ALA A 194 -17.88 -18.03 -3.36
N GLY A 195 -18.83 -17.96 -2.42
CA GLY A 195 -19.21 -16.74 -1.72
C GLY A 195 -20.63 -16.27 -2.04
N VAL A 196 -21.26 -15.63 -1.06
CA VAL A 196 -22.65 -15.12 -1.15
C VAL A 196 -22.82 -14.08 -2.26
N TYR A 197 -21.74 -13.41 -2.66
CA TYR A 197 -21.75 -12.29 -3.61
C TYR A 197 -21.16 -12.63 -4.99
N ALA A 198 -20.80 -13.90 -5.22
CA ALA A 198 -20.09 -14.33 -6.43
C ALA A 198 -20.82 -13.98 -7.73
N GLU A 199 -22.14 -14.17 -7.79
CA GLU A 199 -22.95 -13.85 -8.98
C GLU A 199 -23.04 -12.35 -9.25
N ARG A 200 -23.20 -11.52 -8.20
CA ARG A 200 -23.23 -10.05 -8.34
C ARG A 200 -21.89 -9.54 -8.87
N ARG A 201 -20.79 -10.03 -8.30
CA ARG A 201 -19.42 -9.77 -8.75
C ARG A 201 -19.20 -10.17 -10.21
N LYS A 202 -19.54 -11.41 -10.57
CA LYS A 202 -19.43 -11.93 -11.93
C LYS A 202 -20.22 -11.06 -12.92
N ALA A 203 -21.42 -10.62 -12.55
CA ALA A 203 -22.24 -9.74 -13.38
C ALA A 203 -21.59 -8.36 -13.57
N ARG A 204 -21.00 -7.75 -12.54
CA ARG A 204 -20.26 -6.48 -12.65
C ARG A 204 -19.08 -6.62 -13.59
N MET A 205 -18.22 -7.62 -13.36
CA MET A 205 -17.06 -7.90 -14.19
C MET A 205 -17.43 -8.18 -15.65
N SER A 206 -18.51 -8.92 -15.89
CA SER A 206 -18.98 -9.22 -17.24
C SER A 206 -19.44 -7.96 -17.98
N ARG A 207 -20.15 -7.05 -17.29
CA ARG A 207 -20.56 -5.77 -17.87
C ARG A 207 -19.35 -4.90 -18.21
N GLU A 208 -18.37 -4.85 -17.31
CA GLU A 208 -17.18 -4.04 -17.51
C GLU A 208 -16.29 -4.59 -18.65
N LEU A 209 -16.13 -5.91 -18.72
CA LEU A 209 -15.42 -6.56 -19.82
C LEU A 209 -16.15 -6.34 -21.16
N ALA A 210 -17.49 -6.40 -21.18
CA ALA A 210 -18.28 -6.11 -22.37
C ALA A 210 -18.12 -4.65 -22.83
N ARG A 211 -18.11 -3.69 -21.90
CA ARG A 211 -17.82 -2.28 -22.20
C ARG A 211 -16.45 -2.13 -22.86
N MET A 212 -15.40 -2.68 -22.26
CA MET A 212 -14.04 -2.56 -22.77
C MET A 212 -13.86 -3.26 -24.14
N LYS A 213 -14.50 -4.41 -24.36
CA LYS A 213 -14.54 -5.07 -25.69
C LYS A 213 -15.25 -4.22 -26.74
N SER A 214 -16.37 -3.59 -26.37
CA SER A 214 -17.07 -2.67 -27.27
C SER A 214 -16.20 -1.45 -27.63
N GLU A 215 -15.37 -0.95 -26.70
CA GLU A 215 -14.42 0.12 -26.99
C GLU A 215 -13.31 -0.33 -27.93
N LEU A 216 -12.79 -1.54 -27.76
CA LEU A 216 -11.82 -2.12 -28.69
C LEU A 216 -12.40 -2.26 -30.11
N ASP A 217 -13.61 -2.79 -30.24
CA ASP A 217 -14.31 -2.95 -31.51
C ASP A 217 -14.55 -1.60 -32.21
N ALA A 218 -15.00 -0.59 -31.46
CA ALA A 218 -15.21 0.78 -31.95
C ALA A 218 -13.91 1.47 -32.40
N ASN A 219 -12.75 0.93 -32.02
CA ASN A 219 -11.44 1.45 -32.38
C ASN A 219 -10.65 0.51 -33.32
N GLY A 220 -11.36 -0.37 -34.04
CA GLY A 220 -10.78 -1.19 -35.10
C GLY A 220 -10.59 -2.66 -34.75
N GLY A 221 -11.04 -3.10 -33.58
CA GLY A 221 -11.08 -4.52 -33.17
C GLY A 221 -9.73 -5.14 -32.80
N SER A 222 -8.63 -4.36 -32.86
CA SER A 222 -7.33 -4.80 -32.38
C SER A 222 -6.57 -3.67 -31.67
N TRP A 223 -5.66 -4.04 -30.77
CA TRP A 223 -4.85 -3.08 -30.02
C TRP A 223 -3.94 -2.28 -30.94
N GLU A 224 -3.41 -2.92 -31.98
CA GLU A 224 -2.56 -2.28 -33.00
C GLU A 224 -3.35 -1.26 -33.82
N ALA A 225 -4.60 -1.60 -34.20
CA ALA A 225 -5.47 -0.67 -34.91
C ALA A 225 -5.85 0.52 -34.04
N TRP A 226 -6.16 0.29 -32.76
CA TRP A 226 -6.49 1.36 -31.82
C TRP A 226 -5.29 2.28 -31.57
N MET A 227 -4.10 1.72 -31.30
CA MET A 227 -2.87 2.50 -31.16
C MET A 227 -2.59 3.35 -32.39
N LYS A 228 -2.65 2.76 -33.59
CA LYS A 228 -2.45 3.47 -34.85
C LYS A 228 -3.48 4.59 -35.07
N LYS A 229 -4.74 4.36 -34.70
CA LYS A 229 -5.80 5.38 -34.76
C LYS A 229 -5.49 6.58 -33.84
N LEU A 230 -4.78 6.34 -32.73
CA LEU A 230 -4.46 7.36 -31.73
C LEU A 230 -3.17 8.12 -32.01
N GLU A 231 -2.25 7.59 -32.83
CA GLU A 231 -0.95 8.19 -33.15
C GLU A 231 -1.04 9.70 -33.44
N PRO A 232 -1.94 10.21 -34.32
CA PRO A 232 -1.98 11.64 -34.62
C PRO A 232 -2.31 12.52 -33.40
N TYR A 233 -3.19 12.05 -32.52
CA TYR A 233 -3.57 12.77 -31.31
C TYR A 233 -2.46 12.75 -30.26
N GLN A 234 -1.75 11.62 -30.15
CA GLN A 234 -0.63 11.47 -29.23
C GLN A 234 0.55 12.35 -29.67
N GLU A 235 0.89 12.35 -30.96
CA GLU A 235 1.93 13.21 -31.54
C GLU A 235 1.60 14.70 -31.37
N GLU A 236 0.34 15.11 -31.56
CA GLU A 236 -0.10 16.49 -31.33
C GLU A 236 0.13 16.89 -29.86
N LEU A 237 -0.32 16.07 -28.92
CA LEU A 237 -0.18 16.34 -27.49
C LEU A 237 1.30 16.44 -27.08
N GLU A 238 2.14 15.52 -27.54
CA GLU A 238 3.57 15.54 -27.26
C GLU A 238 4.26 16.76 -27.87
N THR A 239 3.93 17.11 -29.11
CA THR A 239 4.48 18.30 -29.79
C THR A 239 4.10 19.57 -29.02
N ARG A 240 2.82 19.73 -28.68
CA ARG A 240 2.34 20.90 -27.92
C ARG A 240 2.96 20.95 -26.54
N ALA A 241 3.08 19.82 -25.84
CA ALA A 241 3.74 19.77 -24.54
C ALA A 241 5.20 20.22 -24.65
N LYS A 242 5.94 19.74 -25.67
CA LYS A 242 7.32 20.15 -25.94
C LYS A 242 7.43 21.65 -26.22
N GLU A 243 6.55 22.21 -27.05
CA GLU A 243 6.50 23.65 -27.35
C GLU A 243 6.19 24.50 -26.12
N ALA A 244 5.40 23.97 -25.17
CA ALA A 244 5.08 24.61 -23.89
C ALA A 244 6.17 24.42 -22.81
N GLY A 245 7.34 23.86 -23.13
CA GLY A 245 8.42 23.62 -22.17
C GLY A 245 8.28 22.32 -21.38
N GLY A 246 7.56 21.34 -21.93
CA GLY A 246 7.43 19.97 -21.41
C GLY A 246 6.11 19.68 -20.67
N THR A 247 5.24 20.66 -20.47
CA THR A 247 3.95 20.44 -19.79
C THR A 247 2.88 21.40 -20.31
N LEU A 248 1.74 20.86 -20.70
CA LEU A 248 0.52 21.61 -20.99
C LEU A 248 -0.25 21.90 -19.71
N LYS A 249 -0.76 23.13 -19.61
CA LYS A 249 -1.59 23.58 -18.48
C LYS A 249 -2.82 24.32 -19.00
N GLN A 250 -3.97 23.96 -18.48
CA GLN A 250 -5.24 24.65 -18.72
C GLN A 250 -6.04 24.62 -17.43
N ASP A 251 -6.21 25.77 -16.79
CA ASP A 251 -6.79 25.88 -15.45
C ASP A 251 -6.06 24.95 -14.45
N GLN A 252 -6.79 24.03 -13.81
CA GLN A 252 -6.25 23.01 -12.90
C GLN A 252 -5.80 21.74 -13.62
N HIS A 253 -6.06 21.63 -14.92
CA HIS A 253 -5.68 20.46 -15.72
C HIS A 253 -4.23 20.59 -16.18
N VAL A 254 -3.56 19.45 -16.16
CA VAL A 254 -2.15 19.33 -16.51
C VAL A 254 -1.95 18.07 -17.32
N PHE A 255 -1.09 18.17 -18.33
CA PHE A 255 -0.63 17.05 -19.13
C PHE A 255 0.87 17.19 -19.43
N ALA A 256 1.66 16.15 -19.16
CA ALA A 256 3.06 16.09 -19.56
C ALA A 256 3.30 15.06 -20.67
N ARG A 257 2.94 13.79 -20.41
CA ARG A 257 3.08 12.68 -21.35
C ARG A 257 2.13 11.54 -21.02
N LEU A 258 1.68 10.80 -22.03
CA LEU A 258 0.89 9.59 -21.80
C LEU A 258 1.77 8.47 -21.22
N GLY A 259 1.30 7.85 -20.14
CA GLY A 259 1.96 6.71 -19.50
C GLY A 259 1.68 5.38 -20.22
N LEU A 260 1.87 5.29 -21.54
CA LEU A 260 1.53 4.06 -22.29
C LEU A 260 2.34 2.86 -21.80
N GLN A 261 3.65 3.06 -21.60
CA GLN A 261 4.58 1.98 -21.28
C GLN A 261 4.27 1.30 -19.94
N CYS A 262 3.80 2.05 -18.93
CA CYS A 262 3.54 1.45 -17.61
C CYS A 262 2.42 0.41 -17.65
N TYR A 263 1.47 0.54 -18.59
CA TYR A 263 0.46 -0.48 -18.82
C TYR A 263 0.88 -1.49 -19.88
N PHE A 264 1.58 -1.06 -20.93
CA PHE A 264 1.98 -1.94 -22.02
C PHE A 264 2.80 -3.14 -21.52
N ASP A 265 3.82 -2.91 -20.69
CA ASP A 265 4.69 -3.97 -20.15
C ASP A 265 3.85 -5.08 -19.47
N LEU A 266 2.86 -4.70 -18.69
CA LEU A 266 1.94 -5.60 -17.97
C LEU A 266 1.03 -6.42 -18.90
N THR A 267 0.81 -5.93 -20.10
CA THR A 267 -0.02 -6.60 -21.11
C THR A 267 0.78 -7.58 -21.96
N GLN A 268 2.11 -7.57 -21.83
CA GLN A 268 3.02 -8.51 -22.46
C GLN A 268 3.46 -9.64 -21.51
N ASP A 269 3.38 -9.42 -20.20
CA ASP A 269 3.76 -10.43 -19.21
C ASP A 269 2.93 -11.72 -19.35
N ASP A 270 3.60 -12.86 -19.23
CA ASP A 270 2.95 -14.15 -19.03
C ASP A 270 2.08 -14.05 -17.75
N PRO A 271 0.78 -14.42 -17.80
CA PRO A 271 -0.10 -14.34 -16.63
C PRO A 271 0.34 -15.21 -15.43
N GLN A 272 1.39 -16.04 -15.58
CA GLN A 272 2.03 -16.80 -14.52
C GLN A 272 3.19 -16.07 -13.84
N VAL A 273 3.65 -14.94 -14.37
CA VAL A 273 4.70 -14.12 -13.75
C VAL A 273 4.26 -12.67 -13.55
N GLY A 274 5.04 -11.93 -12.75
CA GLY A 274 4.88 -10.50 -12.59
C GLY A 274 3.61 -10.06 -11.84
N PRO A 275 3.15 -8.82 -12.06
CA PRO A 275 2.06 -8.22 -11.29
C PRO A 275 0.73 -8.96 -11.44
N LEU A 276 0.43 -9.45 -12.64
CA LEU A 276 -0.82 -10.18 -12.89
C LEU A 276 -0.84 -11.52 -12.14
N ALA A 277 0.27 -12.25 -12.11
CA ALA A 277 0.37 -13.49 -11.32
C ALA A 277 0.21 -13.24 -9.82
N ALA A 278 0.80 -12.16 -9.31
CA ALA A 278 0.65 -11.76 -7.91
C ALA A 278 -0.81 -11.39 -7.57
N LEU A 279 -1.50 -10.64 -8.44
CA LEU A 279 -2.92 -10.33 -8.26
C LEU A 279 -3.81 -11.58 -8.33
N ARG A 280 -3.49 -12.54 -9.22
CA ARG A 280 -4.19 -13.83 -9.30
C ARG A 280 -4.02 -14.64 -8.02
N LEU A 281 -2.78 -14.73 -7.52
CA LEU A 281 -2.49 -15.39 -6.24
C LEU A 281 -3.25 -14.70 -5.10
N LEU A 282 -3.17 -13.37 -5.01
CA LEU A 282 -3.87 -12.59 -4.00
C LEU A 282 -5.38 -12.83 -4.03
N ASN A 283 -5.99 -12.81 -5.21
CA ASN A 283 -7.41 -13.07 -5.38
C ASN A 283 -7.81 -14.48 -4.91
N ALA A 284 -7.01 -15.49 -5.25
CA ALA A 284 -7.26 -16.87 -4.85
C ALA A 284 -7.06 -17.09 -3.34
N GLU A 285 -5.99 -16.54 -2.76
CA GLU A 285 -5.73 -16.62 -1.32
C GLU A 285 -6.80 -15.91 -0.51
N LEU A 286 -7.19 -14.68 -0.88
CA LEU A 286 -8.28 -13.96 -0.21
C LEU A 286 -9.61 -14.74 -0.29
N GLN A 287 -9.90 -15.37 -1.42
CA GLN A 287 -11.12 -16.16 -1.58
C GLN A 287 -11.13 -17.40 -0.65
N ARG A 288 -9.98 -17.99 -0.31
CA ARG A 288 -9.90 -19.07 0.70
C ARG A 288 -10.35 -18.60 2.09
N HIS A 289 -10.20 -17.30 2.37
CA HIS A 289 -10.71 -16.64 3.57
C HIS A 289 -12.14 -16.08 3.40
N GLY A 290 -12.78 -16.30 2.24
CA GLY A 290 -14.11 -15.75 1.94
C GLY A 290 -14.11 -14.24 1.69
N ILE A 291 -12.96 -13.68 1.28
CA ILE A 291 -12.77 -12.25 1.02
C ILE A 291 -12.68 -12.04 -0.50
N ASP A 292 -13.48 -11.12 -1.02
CA ASP A 292 -13.37 -10.69 -2.42
C ASP A 292 -12.24 -9.67 -2.61
N LEU A 293 -11.44 -9.83 -3.67
CA LEU A 293 -10.51 -8.81 -4.13
C LEU A 293 -11.17 -7.89 -5.16
N VAL A 294 -11.08 -6.58 -4.92
CA VAL A 294 -11.42 -5.52 -5.87
C VAL A 294 -10.18 -4.64 -6.07
N VAL A 295 -9.66 -4.62 -7.29
CA VAL A 295 -8.47 -3.83 -7.66
C VAL A 295 -8.90 -2.46 -8.17
N VAL A 296 -8.30 -1.40 -7.66
CA VAL A 296 -8.63 -0.01 -7.99
C VAL A 296 -7.35 0.74 -8.38
N PRO A 297 -6.86 0.56 -9.62
CA PRO A 297 -5.73 1.32 -10.11
C PRO A 297 -6.16 2.78 -10.23
N PHE A 298 -5.58 3.65 -9.41
CA PHE A 298 -5.86 5.08 -9.51
C PHE A 298 -5.16 5.62 -10.75
N PRO A 299 -5.87 6.08 -11.79
CA PRO A 299 -5.25 6.36 -13.08
C PRO A 299 -4.24 7.51 -13.00
N ASN A 300 -3.32 7.56 -13.97
CA ASN A 300 -2.42 8.70 -14.06
C ASN A 300 -3.21 9.97 -14.40
N LYS A 301 -2.68 11.12 -14.01
CA LYS A 301 -3.28 12.43 -14.29
C LYS A 301 -3.53 12.63 -15.78
N GLU A 302 -2.62 12.16 -16.62
CA GLU A 302 -2.72 12.25 -18.08
C GLU A 302 -3.79 11.34 -18.65
N ASP A 303 -4.04 10.18 -18.05
CA ASP A 303 -5.16 9.31 -18.44
C ASP A 303 -6.49 10.07 -18.26
N VAL A 304 -6.61 10.95 -17.25
CA VAL A 304 -7.82 11.74 -17.01
C VAL A 304 -7.84 13.02 -17.83
N ASN A 305 -6.75 13.78 -17.86
CA ASN A 305 -6.73 15.16 -18.38
C ASN A 305 -6.44 15.28 -19.88
N ALA A 306 -5.82 14.30 -20.54
CA ALA A 306 -5.28 14.48 -21.90
C ALA A 306 -6.31 15.00 -22.92
N HIS A 307 -7.56 14.55 -22.84
CA HIS A 307 -8.65 15.00 -23.72
C HIS A 307 -8.91 16.52 -23.65
N LYS A 308 -8.63 17.19 -22.52
CA LYS A 308 -8.76 18.65 -22.39
C LYS A 308 -7.81 19.40 -23.31
N PHE A 309 -6.71 18.77 -23.68
CA PHE A 309 -5.65 19.39 -24.45
C PHE A 309 -5.75 19.11 -25.95
N LEU A 310 -6.65 18.25 -26.41
CA LEU A 310 -6.87 17.98 -27.84
C LEU A 310 -7.73 19.05 -28.54
N GLY A 311 -8.04 20.18 -27.90
CA GLY A 311 -8.89 21.21 -28.50
C GLY A 311 -10.28 20.68 -28.86
N ASN A 312 -10.93 21.30 -29.85
CA ASN A 312 -12.25 20.88 -30.34
C ASN A 312 -12.13 19.82 -31.45
N HIS A 313 -11.35 18.75 -31.26
CA HIS A 313 -11.40 17.60 -32.18
C HIS A 313 -12.69 16.80 -31.88
N PRO A 314 -13.77 16.94 -32.67
CA PRO A 314 -15.04 16.26 -32.36
C PRO A 314 -14.93 14.73 -32.49
N ASP A 315 -13.94 14.27 -33.25
CA ASP A 315 -13.70 12.86 -33.55
C ASP A 315 -12.61 12.22 -32.67
N ALA A 316 -12.02 12.99 -31.74
CA ALA A 316 -11.00 12.47 -30.84
C ALA A 316 -11.60 11.37 -29.94
N PRO A 317 -10.99 10.18 -29.89
CA PRO A 317 -11.44 9.15 -28.96
C PRO A 317 -11.32 9.63 -27.52
N THR A 318 -12.32 9.33 -26.70
CA THR A 318 -12.29 9.68 -25.27
C THR A 318 -11.11 9.03 -24.56
N GLU A 319 -10.77 7.79 -24.92
CA GLU A 319 -9.65 7.05 -24.37
C GLU A 319 -8.40 7.13 -25.27
N LEU A 320 -7.33 7.71 -24.72
CA LEU A 320 -6.07 7.96 -25.43
C LEU A 320 -4.95 6.99 -25.01
N ASN A 321 -5.20 6.14 -24.00
CA ASN A 321 -4.29 5.13 -23.49
C ASN A 321 -4.93 3.73 -23.56
N PRO A 322 -4.94 3.07 -24.73
CA PRO A 322 -5.56 1.76 -24.88
C PRO A 322 -4.79 0.65 -24.15
N CYS A 323 -3.51 0.87 -23.82
CA CYS A 323 -2.73 -0.08 -23.01
C CYS A 323 -3.33 -0.24 -21.61
N ARG A 324 -3.89 0.84 -21.04
CA ARG A 324 -4.63 0.80 -19.77
C ARG A 324 -5.86 -0.10 -19.87
N ILE A 325 -6.69 0.10 -20.91
CA ILE A 325 -7.89 -0.73 -21.13
C ILE A 325 -7.49 -2.20 -21.32
N ARG A 326 -6.46 -2.48 -22.12
CA ARG A 326 -5.92 -3.83 -22.28
C ARG A 326 -5.49 -4.44 -20.95
N CYS A 327 -4.80 -3.68 -20.10
CA CYS A 327 -4.38 -4.15 -18.78
C CYS A 327 -5.56 -4.51 -17.87
N LEU A 328 -6.57 -3.64 -17.80
CA LEU A 328 -7.78 -3.88 -17.01
C LEU A 328 -8.61 -5.06 -17.55
N MET A 329 -8.71 -5.20 -18.88
CA MET A 329 -9.36 -6.36 -19.52
C MET A 329 -8.68 -7.67 -19.13
N ARG A 330 -7.33 -7.72 -19.16
CA ARG A 330 -6.60 -8.92 -18.73
C ARG A 330 -6.90 -9.27 -17.27
N MET A 331 -6.97 -8.30 -16.38
CA MET A 331 -7.36 -8.56 -14.98
C MET A 331 -8.75 -9.19 -14.90
N LEU A 332 -9.75 -8.63 -15.59
CA LEU A 332 -11.11 -9.17 -15.64
C LEU A 332 -11.17 -10.58 -16.23
N GLU A 333 -10.41 -10.85 -17.30
CA GLU A 333 -10.30 -12.17 -17.94
C GLU A 333 -9.66 -13.22 -17.02
N HIS A 334 -8.87 -12.80 -16.04
CA HIS A 334 -8.26 -13.64 -15.01
C HIS A 334 -9.04 -13.62 -13.69
N ASP A 335 -10.33 -13.33 -13.74
CA ASP A 335 -11.25 -13.31 -12.59
C ASP A 335 -10.81 -12.34 -11.47
N ILE A 336 -10.14 -11.23 -11.82
CA ILE A 336 -9.83 -10.13 -10.91
C ILE A 336 -10.80 -8.98 -11.20
N GLU A 337 -11.63 -8.63 -10.22
CA GLU A 337 -12.55 -7.50 -10.33
C GLU A 337 -11.75 -6.19 -10.29
N VAL A 338 -12.07 -5.27 -11.20
CA VAL A 338 -11.43 -3.96 -11.29
C VAL A 338 -12.46 -2.83 -11.30
N ILE A 339 -12.11 -1.69 -10.71
CA ILE A 339 -12.84 -0.43 -10.89
C ILE A 339 -12.04 0.46 -11.84
N ASP A 340 -12.57 0.69 -13.04
CA ASP A 340 -12.04 1.73 -13.94
C ASP A 340 -12.52 3.11 -13.49
N LEU A 341 -11.62 3.87 -12.86
CA LEU A 341 -11.94 5.22 -12.36
C LEU A 341 -11.94 6.29 -13.47
N VAL A 342 -11.33 6.05 -14.64
CA VAL A 342 -11.14 7.11 -15.65
C VAL A 342 -12.47 7.72 -16.13
N PRO A 343 -13.51 6.94 -16.49
CA PRO A 343 -14.79 7.51 -16.91
C PRO A 343 -15.42 8.41 -15.85
N ALA A 344 -15.44 7.96 -14.59
CA ALA A 344 -16.02 8.70 -13.48
C ALA A 344 -15.22 9.98 -13.17
N LEU A 345 -13.88 9.90 -13.17
CA LEU A 345 -13.01 11.05 -12.93
C LEU A 345 -13.16 12.11 -14.03
N ARG A 346 -13.21 11.71 -15.31
CA ARG A 346 -13.45 12.62 -16.44
C ARG A 346 -14.80 13.32 -16.35
N ALA A 347 -15.86 12.58 -16.02
CA ALA A 347 -17.21 13.13 -15.82
C ALA A 347 -17.24 14.13 -14.64
N GLY A 348 -16.43 13.91 -13.62
CA GLY A 348 -16.33 14.77 -12.44
C GLY A 348 -15.49 16.05 -12.61
N LEU A 349 -14.71 16.20 -13.68
CA LEU A 349 -13.80 17.35 -13.85
C LEU A 349 -14.51 18.71 -13.84
N GLY A 350 -15.78 18.77 -14.26
CA GLY A 350 -16.56 20.01 -14.22
C GLY A 350 -17.16 20.33 -12.84
N ALA A 351 -17.37 19.31 -12.01
CA ALA A 351 -17.98 19.45 -10.69
C ALA A 351 -16.94 19.61 -9.58
N HIS A 352 -15.72 19.10 -9.81
CA HIS A 352 -14.63 19.13 -8.84
C HIS A 352 -13.44 19.91 -9.39
N PRO A 353 -13.07 21.06 -8.80
CA PRO A 353 -11.93 21.85 -9.29
C PRO A 353 -10.59 21.11 -9.15
N PHE A 354 -10.48 20.17 -8.22
CA PHE A 354 -9.24 19.41 -7.96
C PHE A 354 -9.52 17.91 -7.93
N VAL A 355 -9.36 17.25 -9.08
CA VAL A 355 -9.32 15.78 -9.13
C VAL A 355 -7.93 15.25 -8.75
N TYR A 356 -6.89 15.98 -9.14
CA TYR A 356 -5.49 15.79 -8.70
C TYR A 356 -4.98 17.08 -8.07
N TYR A 357 -3.89 16.99 -7.31
CA TYR A 357 -3.13 18.15 -6.87
C TYR A 357 -2.36 18.79 -8.04
N ASP A 358 -1.53 19.80 -7.75
CA ASP A 358 -0.81 20.58 -8.77
C ASP A 358 0.10 19.71 -9.65
N ASN A 359 0.75 20.36 -10.63
CA ASN A 359 1.51 19.73 -11.71
C ASN A 359 2.33 18.49 -11.28
N ARG A 360 3.10 18.57 -10.19
CA ARG A 360 4.09 17.54 -9.86
C ARG A 360 3.51 16.38 -9.04
N ASP A 361 2.41 16.59 -8.34
CA ASP A 361 1.82 15.56 -7.49
C ASP A 361 0.89 14.63 -8.27
N THR A 362 1.09 13.33 -8.13
CA THR A 362 0.32 12.28 -8.81
C THR A 362 -0.86 11.77 -7.99
N HIS A 363 -0.99 12.20 -6.73
CA HIS A 363 -2.03 11.75 -5.82
C HIS A 363 -3.39 12.38 -6.15
N PRO A 364 -4.47 11.69 -5.76
CA PRO A 364 -5.80 12.25 -5.82
C PRO A 364 -5.93 13.45 -4.89
N ALA A 365 -6.49 14.54 -5.42
CA ALA A 365 -7.03 15.61 -4.59
C ALA A 365 -8.48 15.29 -4.21
N ASP A 366 -9.09 16.18 -3.42
CA ASP A 366 -10.42 16.01 -2.84
C ASP A 366 -11.50 15.49 -3.81
N GLY A 367 -11.55 16.01 -5.04
CA GLY A 367 -12.49 15.53 -6.05
C GLY A 367 -12.23 14.09 -6.49
N GLY A 368 -10.97 13.73 -6.72
CA GLY A 368 -10.58 12.37 -7.09
C GLY A 368 -10.85 11.38 -5.96
N ILE A 369 -10.64 11.81 -4.71
CA ILE A 369 -10.93 11.03 -3.50
C ILE A 369 -12.43 10.73 -3.41
N GLN A 370 -13.27 11.75 -3.51
CA GLN A 370 -14.73 11.59 -3.43
C GLN A 370 -15.27 10.70 -4.57
N ILE A 371 -14.79 10.91 -5.80
CA ILE A 371 -15.21 10.09 -6.95
C ILE A 371 -14.80 8.62 -6.76
N ALA A 372 -13.55 8.35 -6.37
CA ALA A 372 -13.10 6.98 -6.12
C ALA A 372 -13.89 6.29 -5.02
N ALA A 373 -14.19 7.01 -3.93
CA ALA A 373 -15.03 6.48 -2.86
C ALA A 373 -16.46 6.19 -3.32
N ASN A 374 -17.05 7.06 -4.15
CA ASN A 374 -18.39 6.84 -4.73
C ASN A 374 -18.42 5.59 -5.61
N GLU A 375 -17.39 5.36 -6.45
CA GLU A 375 -17.32 4.16 -7.28
C GLU A 375 -17.13 2.88 -6.43
N ALA A 376 -16.29 2.93 -5.40
CA ALA A 376 -16.14 1.83 -4.46
C ALA A 376 -17.44 1.54 -3.68
N ALA A 377 -18.21 2.59 -3.32
CA ALA A 377 -19.50 2.46 -2.64
C ALA A 377 -20.54 1.71 -3.49
N LYS A 378 -20.52 1.86 -4.82
CA LYS A 378 -21.39 1.08 -5.72
C LYS A 378 -21.09 -0.41 -5.65
N VAL A 379 -19.82 -0.79 -5.50
CA VAL A 379 -19.42 -2.19 -5.30
C VAL A 379 -19.85 -2.68 -3.91
N LEU A 380 -19.64 -1.86 -2.87
CA LEU A 380 -20.04 -2.17 -1.49
C LEU A 380 -21.54 -2.37 -1.31
N ALA A 381 -22.38 -1.74 -2.13
CA ALA A 381 -23.82 -1.92 -2.11
C ALA A 381 -24.25 -3.40 -2.31
N ASP A 382 -23.39 -4.22 -2.92
CA ASP A 382 -23.65 -5.63 -3.14
C ASP A 382 -23.36 -6.53 -1.93
N TYR A 383 -22.71 -6.02 -0.88
CA TYR A 383 -22.24 -6.82 0.27
C TYR A 383 -23.20 -6.81 1.48
N ASP A 384 -24.41 -6.27 1.35
CA ASP A 384 -25.43 -6.18 2.42
C ASP A 384 -24.85 -5.67 3.77
N LEU A 385 -23.85 -4.78 3.71
CA LEU A 385 -23.10 -4.30 4.88
C LEU A 385 -23.86 -3.24 5.68
N LEU A 386 -24.90 -2.66 5.09
CA LEU A 386 -25.61 -1.50 5.62
C LEU A 386 -27.10 -1.75 5.63
N PRO A 387 -27.82 -1.19 6.61
CA PRO A 387 -29.28 -1.20 6.58
C PRO A 387 -29.79 -0.37 5.40
N ALA A 388 -30.96 -0.73 4.86
CA ALA A 388 -31.54 -0.09 3.67
C ALA A 388 -31.77 1.43 3.80
N ASN A 389 -31.86 1.95 5.03
CA ASN A 389 -32.06 3.37 5.35
C ASN A 389 -30.76 4.06 5.83
N HIS A 390 -29.60 3.52 5.49
CA HIS A 390 -28.32 4.14 5.84
C HIS A 390 -28.18 5.53 5.20
N THR A 391 -27.78 6.51 6.01
CA THR A 391 -27.45 7.87 5.57
C THR A 391 -25.96 8.09 5.61
N LEU A 392 -25.42 8.71 4.55
CA LEU A 392 -24.01 9.09 4.49
C LEU A 392 -23.62 9.91 5.73
N LEU A 393 -22.42 9.65 6.26
CA LEU A 393 -21.87 10.50 7.30
C LEU A 393 -21.69 11.94 6.79
N PRO A 394 -21.85 12.94 7.66
CA PRO A 394 -21.61 14.33 7.28
C PRO A 394 -20.13 14.55 6.98
N THR A 395 -19.88 15.55 6.14
CA THR A 395 -18.54 16.03 5.82
C THR A 395 -18.43 17.52 6.15
N GLU A 396 -17.22 17.95 6.43
CA GLU A 396 -16.87 19.36 6.61
C GLU A 396 -15.80 19.74 5.60
N THR A 397 -16.01 20.84 4.89
CA THR A 397 -15.02 21.43 4.00
C THR A 397 -13.99 22.19 4.83
N THR A 398 -12.72 21.86 4.64
CA THR A 398 -11.58 22.61 5.18
C THR A 398 -10.62 22.96 4.05
N GLU A 399 -9.73 23.90 4.30
CA GLU A 399 -8.60 24.21 3.44
C GLU A 399 -7.30 23.88 4.18
N PHE A 400 -6.29 23.42 3.46
CA PHE A 400 -4.93 23.30 4.00
C PHE A 400 -3.92 23.99 3.08
N VAL A 401 -2.81 24.40 3.68
CA VAL A 401 -1.72 25.11 2.99
C VAL A 401 -0.49 24.23 2.97
N ILE A 402 0.18 24.15 1.82
CA ILE A 402 1.47 23.49 1.72
C ILE A 402 2.54 24.36 2.39
N GLU A 403 3.05 23.93 3.55
CA GLU A 403 3.98 24.75 4.35
C GLU A 403 5.43 24.73 3.85
N LYS A 404 5.82 23.66 3.14
CA LYS A 404 7.19 23.43 2.66
C LYS A 404 7.16 23.03 1.21
N ASP A 405 8.16 23.48 0.45
CA ASP A 405 8.38 22.94 -0.89
C ASP A 405 8.69 21.45 -0.74
N MET A 406 7.81 20.63 -1.29
CA MET A 406 8.04 19.21 -1.43
C MET A 406 8.24 18.90 -2.91
N GLU A 407 8.78 17.73 -3.22
CA GLU A 407 9.00 17.31 -4.61
C GLU A 407 7.75 17.51 -5.48
N TYR A 408 6.58 17.31 -4.86
CA TYR A 408 5.29 17.26 -5.51
C TYR A 408 4.38 18.46 -5.27
N PHE A 409 4.63 19.28 -4.25
CA PHE A 409 3.73 20.38 -3.89
C PHE A 409 4.42 21.74 -3.92
N THR A 410 3.71 22.73 -4.44
CA THR A 410 4.15 24.13 -4.39
C THR A 410 3.89 24.73 -3.01
N LYS A 411 4.94 25.25 -2.34
CA LYS A 411 4.76 25.97 -1.07
C LYS A 411 3.77 27.13 -1.21
N GLY A 412 2.86 27.24 -0.24
CA GLY A 412 1.81 28.25 -0.19
C GLY A 412 0.57 27.91 -1.03
N ALA A 413 0.59 26.83 -1.81
CA ALA A 413 -0.61 26.34 -2.48
C ALA A 413 -1.69 25.97 -1.44
N ARG A 414 -2.94 26.25 -1.80
CA ARG A 414 -4.13 26.02 -0.98
C ARG A 414 -5.02 25.01 -1.67
N TYR A 415 -5.41 23.98 -0.94
CA TYR A 415 -6.30 22.95 -1.45
C TYR A 415 -7.51 22.75 -0.54
N PRO A 416 -8.72 22.66 -1.11
CA PRO A 416 -9.88 22.22 -0.36
C PRO A 416 -9.75 20.73 -0.05
N ALA A 417 -10.30 20.32 1.09
CA ALA A 417 -10.47 18.93 1.46
C ALA A 417 -11.79 18.77 2.22
N HIS A 418 -12.55 17.73 1.91
CA HIS A 418 -13.71 17.32 2.70
C HIS A 418 -13.26 16.25 3.68
N ARG A 419 -13.33 16.56 4.98
CA ARG A 419 -13.12 15.56 6.03
C ARG A 419 -14.43 14.92 6.45
N VAL A 420 -14.41 13.61 6.66
CA VAL A 420 -15.56 12.84 7.14
C VAL A 420 -15.67 12.96 8.65
N LEU A 421 -16.87 13.28 9.12
CA LEU A 421 -17.17 13.44 10.54
C LEU A 421 -17.69 12.11 11.11
N PHE A 422 -16.77 11.28 11.58
CA PHE A 422 -17.12 10.05 12.28
C PHE A 422 -17.66 10.36 13.69
N PRO A 423 -18.72 9.67 14.15
CA PRO A 423 -19.13 9.71 15.55
C PRO A 423 -17.95 9.38 16.49
N ALA A 424 -17.91 10.00 17.66
CA ALA A 424 -16.85 9.76 18.64
C ALA A 424 -16.80 8.30 19.12
N ASP A 425 -17.93 7.60 19.04
CA ASP A 425 -18.09 6.18 19.37
C ASP A 425 -18.12 5.26 18.13
N ALA A 426 -17.75 5.77 16.95
CA ALA A 426 -17.69 4.99 15.73
C ALA A 426 -16.73 3.81 15.91
N LYS A 427 -17.30 2.60 15.97
CA LYS A 427 -16.51 1.37 16.04
C LYS A 427 -15.95 1.07 14.65
N SER A 428 -14.69 0.63 14.58
CA SER A 428 -14.20 -0.01 13.36
C SER A 428 -15.02 -1.28 13.11
N HIS A 429 -15.41 -1.50 11.86
CA HIS A 429 -16.01 -2.75 11.44
C HIS A 429 -15.07 -3.43 10.44
N ARG A 430 -14.69 -4.66 10.77
CA ARG A 430 -13.68 -5.43 10.02
C ARG A 430 -14.18 -5.99 8.69
N ALA A 431 -15.36 -5.63 8.18
CA ALA A 431 -15.89 -6.27 6.97
C ALA A 431 -15.19 -5.78 5.71
N VAL A 432 -14.65 -4.57 5.75
CA VAL A 432 -13.99 -3.92 4.62
C VAL A 432 -12.55 -3.63 5.02
N LEU A 433 -11.62 -4.14 4.22
CA LEU A 433 -10.21 -3.77 4.28
C LEU A 433 -9.87 -2.93 3.06
N LEU A 434 -9.17 -1.83 3.26
CA LEU A 434 -8.48 -1.14 2.18
C LEU A 434 -6.99 -1.39 2.32
N GLN A 435 -6.34 -1.68 1.21
CA GLN A 435 -4.90 -1.79 1.16
C GLN A 435 -4.36 -0.99 -0.02
N GLY A 436 -3.17 -0.42 0.13
CA GLY A 436 -2.62 0.43 -0.90
C GLY A 436 -1.34 1.14 -0.48
N ASP A 437 -0.95 2.08 -1.32
CA ASP A 437 0.18 2.97 -1.09
C ASP A 437 -0.27 4.38 -0.67
N SER A 438 0.56 5.38 -0.97
CA SER A 438 0.31 6.79 -0.68
C SER A 438 -1.04 7.30 -1.19
N PHE A 439 -1.62 6.67 -2.22
CA PHE A 439 -2.94 7.01 -2.75
C PHE A 439 -4.08 6.78 -1.74
N LEU A 440 -3.87 5.93 -0.73
CA LEU A 440 -4.82 5.73 0.38
C LEU A 440 -4.51 6.56 1.64
N SER A 441 -3.30 7.10 1.78
CA SER A 441 -2.91 7.88 2.95
C SER A 441 -3.03 9.39 2.72
N VAL A 442 -2.76 9.90 1.52
CA VAL A 442 -2.85 11.33 1.23
C VAL A 442 -4.34 11.77 1.24
N PRO A 443 -4.71 12.89 1.89
CA PRO A 443 -3.86 13.90 2.53
C PRO A 443 -3.85 13.83 4.07
N THR A 444 -3.78 12.65 4.69
CA THR A 444 -3.86 12.50 6.18
C THR A 444 -2.91 13.41 6.94
N ASN A 445 -1.72 13.70 6.40
CA ASN A 445 -0.73 14.58 7.03
C ASN A 445 -1.17 16.06 7.09
N TYR A 446 -2.17 16.45 6.30
CA TYR A 446 -2.71 17.81 6.25
C TYR A 446 -4.11 17.89 6.83
N VAL A 447 -4.96 16.91 6.50
CA VAL A 447 -6.36 16.88 6.90
C VAL A 447 -6.72 15.46 7.32
N ALA A 448 -6.91 15.28 8.63
CA ALA A 448 -7.42 14.03 9.17
C ALA A 448 -8.81 13.71 8.60
N ASN A 449 -9.07 12.42 8.38
CA ASN A 449 -10.34 11.89 7.88
C ASN A 449 -10.72 12.34 6.46
N ALA A 450 -9.76 12.71 5.61
CA ALA A 450 -10.02 13.17 4.24
C ALA A 450 -9.48 12.22 3.15
N THR A 451 -9.18 10.96 3.50
CA THR A 451 -8.64 9.96 2.54
C THR A 451 -9.74 9.21 1.79
N ILE A 452 -9.36 8.46 0.74
CA ILE A 452 -10.27 7.53 0.05
C ILE A 452 -10.92 6.56 1.04
N ALA A 453 -10.14 6.04 2.00
CA ALA A 453 -10.65 5.13 3.02
C ALA A 453 -11.70 5.79 3.93
N ASP A 454 -11.48 7.04 4.32
CA ASP A 454 -12.42 7.78 5.15
C ASP A 454 -13.71 8.10 4.39
N HIS A 455 -13.61 8.50 3.12
CA HIS A 455 -14.77 8.73 2.27
C HIS A 455 -15.52 7.44 1.95
N ILE A 456 -14.86 6.28 1.82
CA ILE A 456 -15.57 4.99 1.81
C ILE A 456 -16.29 4.76 3.15
N GLY A 457 -15.65 5.09 4.27
CA GLY A 457 -16.27 5.04 5.59
C GLY A 457 -17.49 5.95 5.74
N ARG A 458 -17.53 7.07 5.01
CA ARG A 458 -18.71 7.94 4.89
C ARG A 458 -19.91 7.19 4.35
N HIS A 459 -19.69 6.35 3.33
CA HIS A 459 -20.74 5.50 2.74
C HIS A 459 -21.11 4.31 3.62
N LEU A 460 -20.22 3.89 4.51
CA LEU A 460 -20.43 2.75 5.41
C LEU A 460 -21.00 3.14 6.78
N GLY A 461 -20.94 4.42 7.17
CA GLY A 461 -21.30 4.83 8.53
C GLY A 461 -20.28 4.45 9.60
N TYR A 462 -19.16 3.83 9.23
CA TYR A 462 -18.08 3.42 10.12
C TYR A 462 -16.73 3.54 9.42
N ARG A 463 -15.64 3.55 10.20
CA ARG A 463 -14.28 3.56 9.64
C ARG A 463 -13.92 2.15 9.16
N PRO A 464 -13.66 1.94 7.86
CA PRO A 464 -13.11 0.66 7.41
C PRO A 464 -11.66 0.54 7.89
N ASP A 465 -11.18 -0.70 8.02
CA ASP A 465 -9.76 -0.91 8.30
C ASP A 465 -8.93 -0.54 7.06
N LYS A 466 -7.72 -0.01 7.29
CA LYS A 466 -6.77 0.24 6.21
C LYS A 466 -5.37 -0.23 6.57
N LEU A 467 -4.68 -0.78 5.58
CA LEU A 467 -3.29 -1.17 5.62
C LEU A 467 -2.55 -0.40 4.51
N VAL A 468 -1.73 0.58 4.89
CA VAL A 468 -1.04 1.43 3.91
C VAL A 468 0.46 1.19 3.99
N ARG A 469 1.08 0.94 2.83
CA ARG A 469 2.53 0.87 2.69
C ARG A 469 3.00 1.90 1.67
N GLU A 470 3.57 2.98 2.19
CA GLU A 470 4.14 4.05 1.36
C GLU A 470 5.12 3.48 0.34
N ALA A 471 4.91 3.82 -0.94
CA ALA A 471 5.69 3.35 -2.08
C ALA A 471 5.81 1.81 -2.26
N GLY A 472 4.97 1.00 -1.60
CA GLY A 472 5.14 -0.46 -1.53
C GLY A 472 3.96 -1.29 -2.01
N ALA A 473 3.17 -0.81 -2.99
CA ALA A 473 2.02 -1.56 -3.49
C ALA A 473 2.38 -2.98 -4.01
N ASN A 474 3.59 -3.17 -4.56
CA ASN A 474 4.10 -4.47 -5.01
C ASN A 474 4.41 -5.46 -3.86
N LEU A 475 4.30 -5.03 -2.61
CA LEU A 475 4.56 -5.82 -1.40
C LEU A 475 3.27 -6.19 -0.66
N ILE A 476 2.11 -5.92 -1.26
CA ILE A 476 0.78 -6.19 -0.70
C ILE A 476 0.63 -7.61 -0.12
N LEU A 477 1.03 -8.62 -0.89
CA LEU A 477 0.91 -10.02 -0.49
C LEU A 477 1.75 -10.33 0.74
N GLN A 478 2.96 -9.77 0.83
CA GLN A 478 3.81 -9.94 2.00
C GLN A 478 3.20 -9.28 3.24
N ASP A 479 2.66 -8.07 3.08
CA ASP A 479 2.03 -7.36 4.19
C ASP A 479 0.84 -8.14 4.74
N LEU A 480 0.01 -8.71 3.86
CA LEU A 480 -1.13 -9.54 4.25
C LEU A 480 -0.70 -10.89 4.84
N ALA A 481 0.32 -11.54 4.27
CA ALA A 481 0.87 -12.80 4.77
C ALA A 481 1.42 -12.67 6.20
N ARG A 482 1.85 -11.46 6.58
CA ARG A 482 2.34 -11.14 7.93
C ARG A 482 1.27 -10.72 8.91
N LEU A 483 0.03 -10.54 8.46
CA LEU A 483 -1.08 -10.30 9.38
C LEU A 483 -1.40 -11.60 10.13
N PRO A 484 -1.78 -11.54 11.41
CA PRO A 484 -2.46 -12.66 12.05
C PRO A 484 -3.69 -13.07 11.24
N LYS A 485 -3.99 -14.38 11.21
CA LYS A 485 -5.24 -14.90 10.65
C LYS A 485 -6.49 -14.18 11.17
N SER A 486 -6.50 -13.86 12.47
CA SER A 486 -7.60 -13.14 13.13
C SER A 486 -7.83 -11.71 12.61
N GLU A 487 -6.85 -11.12 11.91
CA GLU A 487 -7.04 -9.86 11.20
C GLU A 487 -7.71 -10.06 9.84
N LEU A 488 -7.72 -11.27 9.25
CA LEU A 488 -8.45 -11.59 8.02
C LEU A 488 -9.88 -12.06 8.30
N GLU A 489 -10.12 -12.63 9.48
CA GLU A 489 -11.42 -13.15 9.89
C GLU A 489 -12.54 -12.09 9.85
N GLY A 490 -13.68 -12.46 9.25
CA GLY A 490 -14.87 -11.61 9.17
C GLY A 490 -14.82 -10.53 8.07
N ARG A 491 -13.69 -10.37 7.37
CA ARG A 491 -13.60 -9.54 6.16
C ARG A 491 -14.48 -10.13 5.06
N LYS A 492 -15.06 -9.26 4.24
CA LYS A 492 -15.90 -9.60 3.09
C LYS A 492 -15.28 -9.15 1.78
N VAL A 493 -14.60 -8.00 1.81
CA VAL A 493 -13.98 -7.41 0.63
C VAL A 493 -12.70 -6.67 1.01
N LEU A 494 -11.71 -6.78 0.14
CA LEU A 494 -10.47 -6.02 0.13
C LEU A 494 -10.43 -5.14 -1.11
N PHE A 495 -10.34 -3.82 -0.90
CA PHE A 495 -10.04 -2.86 -1.97
C PHE A 495 -8.54 -2.61 -2.03
N PHE A 496 -7.92 -2.96 -3.16
CA PHE A 496 -6.51 -2.70 -3.39
C PHE A 496 -6.34 -1.46 -4.28
N VAL A 497 -5.98 -0.33 -3.68
CA VAL A 497 -5.87 0.97 -4.34
C VAL A 497 -4.40 1.37 -4.48
N PHE A 498 -3.96 1.68 -5.69
CA PHE A 498 -2.55 2.03 -5.93
C PHE A 498 -2.37 2.88 -7.20
N GLY A 499 -1.25 3.59 -7.31
CA GLY A 499 -0.86 4.29 -8.53
C GLY A 499 -0.25 3.35 -9.60
N PRO A 500 -0.54 3.50 -10.90
CA PRO A 500 -0.27 2.48 -11.92
C PRO A 500 1.23 2.31 -12.21
N THR A 501 2.04 3.32 -11.89
CA THR A 501 3.51 3.25 -11.95
C THR A 501 4.08 2.15 -11.06
N ARG A 502 3.36 1.72 -10.02
CA ARG A 502 3.75 0.62 -9.12
C ARG A 502 3.62 -0.76 -9.75
N LEU A 503 2.81 -0.90 -10.80
CA LEU A 503 2.76 -2.16 -11.56
C LEU A 503 4.08 -2.40 -12.31
N ARG A 504 4.82 -1.32 -12.65
CA ARG A 504 6.04 -1.37 -13.45
C ARG A 504 7.33 -1.40 -12.61
N SER A 505 7.35 -2.16 -11.51
CA SER A 505 8.50 -2.16 -10.60
C SER A 505 9.77 -2.91 -11.07
N PRO A 506 10.05 -3.05 -12.37
CA PRO A 506 11.43 -3.08 -12.84
C PRO A 506 11.69 -1.94 -13.84
N HIS A 507 12.84 -1.25 -13.74
CA HIS A 507 13.44 -0.26 -14.68
C HIS A 507 13.71 1.16 -14.15
N SER A 508 13.55 1.45 -12.86
CA SER A 508 14.35 2.55 -12.31
C SER A 508 15.80 2.06 -12.21
N PRO A 509 16.79 2.68 -12.89
CA PRO A 509 18.20 2.29 -12.77
C PRO A 509 18.77 2.49 -11.34
N LEU A 510 17.97 3.07 -10.44
CA LEU A 510 18.27 3.26 -9.02
C LEU A 510 17.63 2.19 -8.11
N MET A 511 16.80 1.29 -8.64
CA MET A 511 16.11 0.26 -7.85
C MET A 511 16.57 -1.12 -8.34
N SER A 512 16.95 -2.01 -7.43
CA SER A 512 17.50 -3.32 -7.77
C SER A 512 16.48 -4.18 -8.55
N PRO A 513 16.93 -5.17 -9.35
CA PRO A 513 16.06 -6.16 -10.01
C PRO A 513 15.13 -6.93 -9.07
N GLU A 514 15.28 -6.77 -7.74
CA GLU A 514 14.59 -7.54 -6.71
C GLU A 514 13.22 -6.97 -6.33
N LEU A 515 12.80 -5.81 -6.87
CA LEU A 515 11.42 -5.29 -6.71
C LEU A 515 10.41 -6.00 -7.61
N HIS A 516 10.48 -7.33 -7.65
CA HIS A 516 9.42 -8.16 -8.17
C HIS A 516 8.16 -7.99 -7.30
N TRP A 517 6.99 -8.26 -7.87
CA TRP A 517 5.83 -8.51 -7.02
C TRP A 517 6.13 -9.76 -6.23
N HIS A 518 6.29 -9.60 -4.92
CA HIS A 518 6.59 -10.72 -4.08
C HIS A 518 5.30 -11.49 -3.89
N LEU A 519 5.30 -12.71 -4.41
CA LEU A 519 4.25 -13.67 -4.12
C LEU A 519 4.28 -13.97 -2.63
N ALA A 520 3.14 -14.26 -2.02
CA ALA A 520 3.09 -14.76 -0.65
C ALA A 520 1.84 -15.60 -0.45
N LEU A 521 1.89 -16.56 0.48
CA LEU A 521 0.71 -17.28 0.93
C LEU A 521 0.13 -16.58 2.15
N LEU A 522 -1.19 -16.49 2.22
CA LEU A 522 -1.88 -15.96 3.40
C LEU A 522 -1.88 -17.00 4.53
N PRO A 523 -1.93 -16.57 5.80
CA PRO A 523 -1.93 -17.48 6.96
C PRO A 523 -3.19 -18.37 6.95
N GLU A 524 -3.00 -19.70 7.01
CA GLU A 524 -4.08 -20.69 6.89
C GLU A 524 -5.07 -20.76 8.05
#